data_AF-A0A833SDR4-F1
#
_entry.id   AF-A0A833SDR4-F1
#
_cell.length_a   1.000
_cell.length_b   1.000
_cell.length_c   1.000
_cell.angle_alpha   90.00
_cell.angle_beta   90.00
_cell.angle_gamma   90.00
#
_symmetry.space_group_name_H-M   'P 1'
#
loop_
_entity.id
_entity.type
_entity.pdbx_description
1 polymer ?
#
loop_
_entity_poly.entity_id
_entity_poly.type
_entity_poly.pdbx_seq_one_letter_code
_entity_poly.pdbx_strand_id
1 'polypeptide(L)'
;MLARQSENKTLTLFDQVYRAMAVLSRPSIKALYQAMVDYVSASNTPDTLQQPLTRDMLQERFIEFFTKLFPIAYHKAVNPHQYEQDFTEKFKTCLYETMDEIQPFGDIPKQVAKSVSKSLEATRVLVQALTLGKTVLDRTDSVLFSGTSPQQEACYGALLRMTYCPRCQGIGPSVRPCSGFCTNVMRPLKVLNGERYEVFLTGQEYARNKDEKSHVISTKISLHHYTP
;
A
#
# COMPACT_ATOMS: atom_id res chain seq x y z
N MET A 1 -2.10 8.50 -1.72
CA MET A 1 -2.75 9.52 -2.58
C MET A 1 -4.27 9.34 -2.64
N LEU A 2 -4.78 8.14 -2.93
CA LEU A 2 -6.23 7.86 -3.00
C LEU A 2 -6.99 8.07 -1.68
N ALA A 3 -6.43 7.65 -0.54
CA ALA A 3 -7.06 7.83 0.77
C ALA A 3 -7.32 9.32 1.10
N ARG A 4 -6.35 10.20 0.85
CA ARG A 4 -6.52 11.66 1.04
C ARG A 4 -7.54 12.27 0.08
N GLN A 5 -7.61 11.77 -1.16
CA GLN A 5 -8.62 12.23 -2.11
C GLN A 5 -10.04 11.81 -1.67
N SER A 6 -10.17 10.57 -1.17
CA SER A 6 -11.42 10.06 -0.59
C SER A 6 -11.82 10.87 0.64
N GLU A 7 -10.89 11.15 1.54
CA GLU A 7 -11.10 12.00 2.72
C GLU A 7 -11.64 13.38 2.33
N ASN A 8 -10.99 14.08 1.39
CA ASN A 8 -11.44 15.39 0.93
C ASN A 8 -12.84 15.35 0.31
N LYS A 9 -13.18 14.30 -0.45
CA LYS A 9 -14.53 14.12 -1.00
C LYS A 9 -15.56 13.91 0.10
N THR A 10 -15.28 13.06 1.08
CA THR A 10 -16.17 12.80 2.21
C THR A 10 -16.40 14.08 3.03
N LEU A 11 -15.34 14.84 3.33
CA LEU A 11 -15.48 16.13 4.02
C LEU A 11 -16.33 17.12 3.24
N THR A 12 -16.11 17.22 1.92
CA THR A 12 -16.91 18.10 1.04
C THR A 12 -18.38 17.70 1.02
N LEU A 13 -18.67 16.39 0.96
CA LEU A 13 -20.03 15.88 0.98
C LEU A 13 -20.73 16.19 2.32
N PHE A 14 -20.03 16.04 3.44
CA PHE A 14 -20.55 16.44 4.74
C PHE A 14 -20.81 17.95 4.84
N ASP A 15 -19.90 18.78 4.34
CA ASP A 15 -20.07 20.24 4.35
C ASP A 15 -21.28 20.68 3.49
N GLN A 16 -21.56 19.98 2.36
CA GLN A 16 -22.64 20.31 1.43
C GLN A 16 -24.00 19.75 1.85
N VAL A 17 -24.07 18.47 2.20
CA VAL A 17 -25.34 17.75 2.45
C VAL A 17 -25.70 17.76 3.94
N TYR A 18 -24.69 17.67 4.81
CA TYR A 18 -24.86 17.52 6.25
C TYR A 18 -24.24 18.69 7.02
N ARG A 19 -24.39 19.91 6.51
CA ARG A 19 -23.70 21.13 6.98
C ARG A 19 -23.67 21.30 8.51
N ALA A 20 -24.79 21.02 9.18
CA ALA A 20 -24.90 21.14 10.64
C ALA A 20 -24.17 20.02 11.41
N MET A 21 -23.97 18.86 10.79
CA MET A 21 -23.22 17.72 11.34
C MET A 21 -21.75 17.72 10.92
N ALA A 22 -21.40 18.47 9.87
CA ALA A 22 -20.07 18.47 9.27
C ALA A 22 -18.96 18.90 10.25
N VAL A 23 -19.24 19.91 11.09
CA VAL A 23 -18.26 20.41 12.08
C VAL A 23 -17.98 19.36 13.15
N LEU A 24 -19.03 18.74 13.70
CA LEU A 24 -18.93 17.75 14.78
C LEU A 24 -18.34 16.42 14.31
N SER A 25 -18.61 16.01 13.07
CA SER A 25 -18.14 14.74 12.50
C SER A 25 -16.73 14.80 11.92
N ARG A 26 -16.21 15.99 11.57
CA ARG A 26 -14.89 16.18 10.95
C ARG A 26 -13.74 15.51 11.71
N PRO A 27 -13.61 15.58 13.06
CA PRO A 27 -12.54 14.89 13.79
C PRO A 27 -12.62 13.37 13.63
N SER A 28 -13.83 12.80 13.69
CA SER A 28 -14.06 11.36 13.54
C SER A 28 -13.75 10.87 12.12
N ILE A 29 -14.11 11.65 11.10
CA ILE A 29 -13.76 11.37 9.70
C ILE A 29 -12.24 11.32 9.54
N LYS A 30 -11.53 12.37 10.00
CA LYS A 30 -10.07 12.43 9.91
C LYS A 30 -9.39 11.27 10.64
N ALA A 31 -9.83 10.94 11.84
CA ALA A 31 -9.29 9.84 12.62
C ALA A 31 -9.42 8.49 11.91
N LEU A 32 -10.57 8.23 11.27
CA LEU A 32 -10.80 7.01 10.49
C LEU A 32 -9.86 6.93 9.28
N TYR A 33 -9.77 7.99 8.49
CA TYR A 33 -8.88 8.01 7.31
C TYR A 33 -7.40 7.91 7.70
N GLN A 34 -7.00 8.53 8.82
CA GLN A 34 -5.65 8.38 9.35
C GLN A 34 -5.37 6.92 9.72
N ALA A 35 -6.29 6.24 10.41
CA ALA A 35 -6.15 4.82 10.73
C ALA A 35 -6.02 3.93 9.47
N MET A 36 -6.76 4.23 8.40
CA MET A 36 -6.62 3.51 7.12
C MET A 36 -5.24 3.71 6.49
N VAL A 37 -4.72 4.94 6.53
CA VAL A 37 -3.38 5.26 6.00
C VAL A 37 -2.30 4.58 6.82
N ASP A 38 -2.41 4.63 8.15
CA ASP A 38 -1.46 4.00 9.07
C ASP A 38 -1.44 2.49 8.89
N TYR A 39 -2.60 1.86 8.68
CA TYR A 39 -2.72 0.41 8.43
C TYR A 39 -1.94 -0.06 7.19
N VAL A 40 -1.92 0.74 6.12
CA VAL A 40 -1.25 0.40 4.85
C VAL A 40 0.20 0.90 4.82
N SER A 41 0.58 1.82 5.70
CA SER A 41 1.91 2.43 5.70
C SER A 41 3.04 1.42 5.88
N ALA A 42 4.11 1.59 5.10
CA ALA A 42 5.27 0.69 5.09
C ALA A 42 5.96 0.59 6.47
N SER A 43 5.92 1.67 7.26
CA SER A 43 6.47 1.73 8.62
C SER A 43 5.74 0.83 9.61
N ASN A 44 4.44 0.59 9.39
CA ASN A 44 3.60 -0.24 10.27
C ASN A 44 3.38 -1.65 9.67
N THR A 45 4.16 -2.00 8.65
CA THR A 45 4.21 -3.33 8.03
C THR A 45 5.63 -3.87 8.09
N PRO A 46 6.15 -4.21 9.29
CA PRO A 46 7.45 -4.86 9.36
C PRO A 46 7.42 -6.19 8.58
N ASP A 47 8.57 -6.60 8.04
CA ASP A 47 8.76 -7.88 7.34
C ASP A 47 8.57 -9.11 8.26
N THR A 48 8.37 -8.89 9.56
CA THR A 48 8.14 -9.92 10.57
C THR A 48 6.65 -10.24 10.75
N LEU A 49 6.35 -11.51 11.02
CA LEU A 49 4.99 -12.06 11.25
C LEU A 49 4.23 -11.43 12.44
N GLN A 50 4.85 -10.56 13.25
CA GLN A 50 4.14 -9.73 14.22
C GLN A 50 3.63 -8.47 13.55
N GLN A 51 2.38 -8.53 13.11
CA GLN A 51 1.71 -7.40 12.51
C GLN A 51 1.13 -6.49 13.62
N PRO A 52 1.64 -5.25 13.82
CA PRO A 52 1.23 -4.40 14.95
C PRO A 52 -0.21 -3.86 14.85
N LEU A 53 -0.81 -3.91 13.67
CA LEU A 53 -2.23 -3.58 13.45
C LEU A 53 -2.91 -4.78 12.82
N THR A 54 -3.93 -5.33 13.44
CA THR A 54 -4.72 -6.44 12.88
C THR A 54 -5.90 -5.92 12.06
N ARG A 55 -6.46 -6.80 11.22
CA ARG A 55 -7.69 -6.49 10.47
C ARG A 55 -8.85 -6.15 11.41
N ASP A 56 -8.91 -6.79 12.57
CA ASP A 56 -10.00 -6.61 13.53
C ASP A 56 -9.91 -5.24 14.23
N MET A 57 -8.69 -4.80 14.60
CA MET A 57 -8.47 -3.42 15.10
C MET A 57 -8.89 -2.35 14.07
N LEU A 58 -8.65 -2.59 12.78
CA LEU A 58 -9.11 -1.68 11.73
C LEU A 58 -10.66 -1.68 11.64
N GLN A 59 -11.30 -2.84 11.76
CA GLN A 59 -12.76 -2.93 11.79
C GLN A 59 -13.34 -2.18 12.99
N GLU A 60 -12.71 -2.28 14.18
CA GLU A 60 -13.11 -1.51 15.36
C GLU A 60 -13.09 0.01 15.11
N ARG A 61 -12.11 0.52 14.35
CA ARG A 61 -12.09 1.95 13.97
C ARG A 61 -13.27 2.38 13.11
N PHE A 62 -13.76 1.50 12.23
CA PHE A 62 -15.00 1.76 11.49
C PHE A 62 -16.20 1.77 12.43
N ILE A 63 -16.30 0.82 13.35
CA ILE A 63 -17.41 0.78 14.32
C ILE A 63 -17.38 2.04 15.19
N GLU A 64 -16.21 2.42 15.73
CA GLU A 64 -16.02 3.64 16.52
C GLU A 64 -16.47 4.90 15.77
N PHE A 65 -16.19 4.98 14.46
CA PHE A 65 -16.65 6.08 13.62
C PHE A 65 -18.19 6.16 13.56
N PHE A 66 -18.88 5.04 13.32
CA PHE A 66 -20.33 5.02 13.28
C PHE A 66 -20.97 5.25 14.65
N THR A 67 -20.36 4.72 15.72
CA THR A 67 -20.79 4.98 17.10
C THR A 67 -20.74 6.48 17.40
N LYS A 68 -19.64 7.16 17.07
CA LYS A 68 -19.51 8.63 17.24
C LYS A 68 -20.47 9.43 16.36
N LEU A 69 -20.86 8.89 15.21
CA LEU A 69 -21.81 9.52 14.30
C LEU A 69 -23.26 9.40 14.79
N PHE A 70 -23.57 8.37 15.58
CA PHE A 70 -24.94 8.07 15.96
C PHE A 70 -25.65 9.22 16.72
N PRO A 71 -25.13 9.79 17.81
CA PRO A 71 -25.81 10.89 18.49
C PRO A 71 -25.97 12.13 17.61
N ILE A 72 -25.01 12.38 16.72
CA ILE A 72 -25.03 13.52 15.79
C ILE A 72 -26.19 13.34 14.79
N ALA A 73 -26.31 12.15 14.20
CA ALA A 73 -27.37 11.81 13.27
C ALA A 73 -28.74 11.77 13.96
N TYR A 74 -28.82 11.16 15.14
CA TYR A 74 -30.04 11.02 15.93
C TYR A 74 -30.60 12.39 16.36
N HIS A 75 -29.72 13.30 16.81
CA HIS A 75 -30.10 14.65 17.18
C HIS A 75 -30.80 15.38 16.03
N LYS A 76 -30.28 15.24 14.81
CA LYS A 76 -30.87 15.87 13.62
C LYS A 76 -32.12 15.18 13.11
N ALA A 77 -32.25 13.88 13.32
CA ALA A 77 -33.46 13.15 12.96
C ALA A 77 -34.65 13.53 13.87
N VAL A 78 -34.41 13.70 15.17
CA VAL A 78 -35.47 13.97 16.15
C VAL A 78 -35.76 15.47 16.32
N ASN A 79 -34.72 16.32 16.27
CA ASN A 79 -34.84 17.77 16.49
C ASN A 79 -34.32 18.58 15.28
N PRO A 80 -35.02 18.57 14.13
CA PRO A 80 -34.56 19.25 12.92
C PRO A 80 -34.55 20.79 13.04
N HIS A 81 -35.32 21.37 13.97
CA HIS A 81 -35.45 22.83 14.15
C HIS A 81 -34.61 23.42 15.30
N GLN A 82 -34.13 22.59 16.23
CA GLN A 82 -33.22 23.04 17.29
C GLN A 82 -31.78 22.83 16.81
N TYR A 83 -31.20 23.89 16.25
CA TYR A 83 -29.82 23.85 15.75
C TYR A 83 -28.77 24.09 16.84
N GLU A 84 -29.18 24.55 18.03
CA GLU A 84 -28.27 25.23 18.96
C GLU A 84 -27.97 24.47 20.27
N GLN A 85 -28.78 23.47 20.67
CA GLN A 85 -28.50 22.66 21.85
C GLN A 85 -28.15 21.24 21.46
N ASP A 86 -26.89 20.88 21.71
CA ASP A 86 -26.46 19.49 21.66
C ASP A 86 -27.08 18.69 22.81
N PHE A 87 -27.19 17.37 22.66
CA PHE A 87 -27.64 16.52 23.75
C PHE A 87 -26.69 16.59 24.95
N THR A 88 -27.24 16.40 26.15
CA THR A 88 -26.40 16.24 27.35
C THR A 88 -25.48 15.04 27.19
N GLU A 89 -24.27 15.12 27.74
CA GLU A 89 -23.30 14.01 27.68
C GLU A 89 -23.88 12.70 28.21
N LYS A 90 -24.73 12.75 29.25
CA LYS A 90 -25.43 11.56 29.78
C LYS A 90 -26.32 10.89 28.73
N PHE A 91 -27.04 11.69 27.94
CA PHE A 91 -27.90 11.16 26.88
C PHE A 91 -27.08 10.59 25.73
N LYS A 92 -25.96 11.23 25.36
CA LYS A 92 -25.03 10.67 24.35
C LYS A 92 -24.43 9.35 24.80
N THR A 93 -24.03 9.22 26.07
CA THR A 93 -23.55 7.94 26.63
C THR A 93 -24.60 6.86 26.53
N CYS A 94 -25.85 7.16 26.89
CA CYS A 94 -26.96 6.23 26.71
C CYS A 94 -27.12 5.80 25.25
N LEU A 95 -27.06 6.74 24.30
CA LEU A 95 -27.11 6.41 22.87
C LEU A 95 -25.94 5.52 22.42
N TYR A 96 -24.73 5.74 22.94
CA TYR A 96 -23.59 4.87 22.64
C TYR A 96 -23.79 3.45 23.18
N GLU A 97 -24.33 3.30 24.38
CA GLU A 97 -24.60 2.00 25.01
C GLU A 97 -25.72 1.22 24.28
N THR A 98 -26.74 1.91 23.77
CA THR A 98 -27.85 1.29 23.05
C THR A 98 -27.58 1.10 21.54
N MET A 99 -26.37 1.42 21.06
CA MET A 99 -26.02 1.35 19.64
C MET A 99 -26.18 -0.06 19.04
N ASP A 100 -25.78 -1.09 19.79
CA ASP A 100 -25.85 -2.49 19.34
C ASP A 100 -27.29 -3.02 19.28
N GLU A 101 -28.19 -2.48 20.12
CA GLU A 101 -29.60 -2.86 20.16
C GLU A 101 -30.44 -2.11 19.11
N ILE A 102 -30.23 -0.80 18.96
CA ILE A 102 -31.00 0.04 18.03
C ILE A 102 -30.57 -0.21 16.59
N GLN A 103 -29.28 -0.52 16.36
CA GLN A 103 -28.68 -0.66 15.03
C GLN A 103 -29.12 0.45 14.06
N PRO A 104 -28.87 1.74 14.39
CA PRO A 104 -29.44 2.89 13.67
C PRO A 104 -29.03 2.99 12.20
N PHE A 105 -27.92 2.34 11.84
CA PHE A 105 -27.40 2.27 10.47
C PHE A 105 -27.57 0.86 9.86
N GLY A 106 -28.32 -0.03 10.52
CA GLY A 106 -28.47 -1.43 10.14
C GLY A 106 -27.11 -2.14 10.01
N ASP A 107 -26.94 -2.91 8.94
CA ASP A 107 -25.72 -3.67 8.66
C ASP A 107 -24.60 -2.84 8.00
N ILE A 108 -24.85 -1.57 7.66
CA ILE A 108 -23.89 -0.72 6.92
C ILE A 108 -22.54 -0.63 7.62
N PRO A 109 -22.44 -0.37 8.95
CA PRO A 109 -21.14 -0.30 9.63
C PRO A 109 -20.31 -1.58 9.46
N LYS A 110 -20.96 -2.75 9.60
CA LYS A 110 -20.32 -4.06 9.49
C LYS A 110 -19.90 -4.36 8.05
N GLN A 111 -20.76 -4.06 7.07
CA GLN A 111 -20.47 -4.29 5.65
C GLN A 111 -19.32 -3.41 5.15
N VAL A 112 -19.34 -2.11 5.47
CA VAL A 112 -18.28 -1.17 5.10
C VAL A 112 -16.96 -1.57 5.76
N ALA A 113 -16.97 -1.86 7.06
CA ALA A 113 -15.79 -2.31 7.79
C ALA A 113 -15.19 -3.57 7.14
N LYS A 114 -16.01 -4.57 6.83
CA LYS A 114 -15.53 -5.82 6.21
C LYS A 114 -14.99 -5.61 4.80
N SER A 115 -15.70 -4.86 3.96
CA SER A 115 -15.33 -4.63 2.56
C SER A 115 -14.04 -3.82 2.45
N VAL A 116 -13.96 -2.69 3.17
CA VAL A 116 -12.81 -1.79 3.11
C VAL A 116 -11.59 -2.42 3.77
N SER A 117 -11.74 -3.05 4.94
CA SER A 117 -10.62 -3.73 5.61
C SER A 117 -10.02 -4.83 4.73
N LYS A 118 -10.84 -5.60 4.01
CA LYS A 118 -10.36 -6.62 3.05
C LYS A 118 -9.56 -6.00 1.90
N SER A 119 -10.03 -4.88 1.34
CA SER A 119 -9.30 -4.17 0.28
C SER A 119 -7.97 -3.59 0.79
N LEU A 120 -7.97 -3.04 2.01
CA LEU A 120 -6.77 -2.49 2.64
C LEU A 120 -5.76 -3.58 3.00
N GLU A 121 -6.21 -4.76 3.42
CA GLU A 121 -5.37 -5.94 3.67
C GLU A 121 -4.62 -6.37 2.38
N ALA A 122 -5.33 -6.46 1.25
CA ALA A 122 -4.69 -6.75 -0.03
C ALA A 122 -3.67 -5.67 -0.43
N THR A 123 -4.00 -4.40 -0.18
CA THR A 123 -3.10 -3.27 -0.44
C THR A 123 -1.86 -3.33 0.44
N ARG A 124 -2.01 -3.70 1.72
CA ARG A 124 -0.92 -3.86 2.67
C ARG A 124 0.06 -4.94 2.22
N VAL A 125 -0.46 -6.10 1.80
CA VAL A 125 0.35 -7.20 1.26
C VAL A 125 1.04 -6.82 -0.06
N LEU A 126 0.45 -5.92 -0.85
CA LEU A 126 1.10 -5.35 -2.03
C LEU A 126 2.26 -4.43 -1.64
N VAL A 127 2.06 -3.51 -0.70
CA VAL A 127 3.10 -2.59 -0.21
C VAL A 127 4.27 -3.34 0.41
N GLN A 128 4.01 -4.39 1.21
CA GLN A 128 5.04 -5.27 1.76
C GLN A 128 5.88 -5.92 0.65
N ALA A 129 5.22 -6.53 -0.33
CA ALA A 129 5.92 -7.17 -1.46
C ALA A 129 6.78 -6.19 -2.26
N LEU A 130 6.29 -4.97 -2.50
CA LEU A 130 7.04 -3.93 -3.21
C LEU A 130 8.23 -3.43 -2.39
N THR A 131 8.08 -3.30 -1.06
CA THR A 131 9.14 -2.87 -0.15
C THR A 131 10.25 -3.92 -0.06
N LEU A 132 9.87 -5.19 0.05
CA LEU A 132 10.82 -6.31 0.00
C LEU A 132 11.52 -6.38 -1.36
N GLY A 133 10.77 -6.25 -2.46
CA GLY A 133 11.31 -6.21 -3.81
C GLY A 133 12.36 -5.12 -3.97
N LYS A 134 12.09 -3.89 -3.49
CA LYS A 134 13.08 -2.81 -3.46
C LYS A 134 14.34 -3.21 -2.68
N THR A 135 14.19 -3.76 -1.48
CA THR A 135 15.34 -4.18 -0.65
C THR A 135 16.20 -5.23 -1.34
N VAL A 136 15.58 -6.18 -2.06
CA VAL A 136 16.29 -7.18 -2.87
C VAL A 136 17.04 -6.52 -4.03
N LEU A 137 16.42 -5.57 -4.74
CA LEU A 137 17.08 -4.80 -5.80
C LEU A 137 18.27 -3.99 -5.26
N ASP A 138 18.10 -3.23 -4.18
CA ASP A 138 19.15 -2.40 -3.57
C ASP A 138 20.34 -3.26 -3.09
N ARG A 139 20.06 -4.42 -2.48
CA ARG A 139 21.10 -5.40 -2.11
C ARG A 139 21.78 -6.01 -3.33
N THR A 140 21.02 -6.23 -4.40
CA THR A 140 21.57 -6.78 -5.64
C THR A 140 22.50 -5.76 -6.30
N ASP A 141 22.10 -4.50 -6.41
CA ASP A 141 22.91 -3.43 -7.02
C ASP A 141 24.24 -3.20 -6.28
N SER A 142 24.19 -3.15 -4.94
CA SER A 142 25.41 -3.02 -4.13
C SER A 142 26.35 -4.22 -4.26
N VAL A 143 25.84 -5.45 -4.41
CA VAL A 143 26.68 -6.64 -4.63
C VAL A 143 27.19 -6.74 -6.08
N LEU A 144 26.43 -6.24 -7.06
CA LEU A 144 26.83 -6.22 -8.48
C LEU A 144 28.09 -5.37 -8.71
N PHE A 145 28.24 -4.27 -7.96
CA PHE A 145 29.31 -3.29 -8.20
C PHE A 145 30.27 -3.03 -7.02
N SER A 146 29.99 -3.51 -5.80
CA SER A 146 30.84 -3.25 -4.61
C SER A 146 31.50 -4.49 -3.99
N GLY A 147 31.26 -5.69 -4.51
CA GLY A 147 31.92 -6.91 -4.03
C GLY A 147 33.33 -7.10 -4.62
N THR A 148 34.36 -7.19 -3.78
CA THR A 148 35.70 -7.64 -4.16
C THR A 148 35.79 -9.17 -4.13
N SER A 149 34.87 -9.87 -4.80
CA SER A 149 35.00 -11.33 -4.91
C SER A 149 36.19 -11.66 -5.84
N PRO A 150 36.95 -12.74 -5.60
CA PRO A 150 38.07 -13.15 -6.46
C PRO A 150 37.65 -13.32 -7.93
N GLN A 151 36.38 -13.67 -8.16
CA GLN A 151 35.78 -13.81 -9.49
C GLN A 151 35.43 -12.46 -10.14
N GLN A 152 35.00 -11.44 -9.36
CA GLN A 152 34.78 -10.08 -9.87
C GLN A 152 36.10 -9.42 -10.30
N GLU A 153 37.16 -9.59 -9.53
CA GLU A 153 38.48 -9.02 -9.86
C GLU A 153 39.04 -9.61 -11.17
N ALA A 154 38.94 -10.94 -11.33
CA ALA A 154 39.30 -11.61 -12.57
C ALA A 154 38.44 -11.14 -13.76
N CYS A 155 37.17 -10.83 -13.52
CA CYS A 155 36.23 -10.34 -14.52
C CYS A 155 36.53 -8.89 -14.95
N TYR A 156 36.78 -7.99 -13.99
CA TYR A 156 37.21 -6.62 -14.27
C TYR A 156 38.55 -6.60 -15.00
N GLY A 157 39.50 -7.46 -14.61
CA GLY A 157 40.77 -7.63 -15.32
C GLY A 157 40.58 -8.09 -16.77
N ALA A 158 39.67 -9.03 -17.02
CA ALA A 158 39.34 -9.48 -18.38
C ALA A 158 38.67 -8.38 -19.22
N LEU A 159 37.78 -7.59 -18.62
CA LEU A 159 37.12 -6.46 -19.28
C LEU A 159 38.09 -5.32 -19.62
N LEU A 160 39.00 -4.99 -18.70
CA LEU A 160 40.07 -4.03 -18.92
C LEU A 160 41.00 -4.48 -20.06
N ARG A 161 41.38 -5.76 -20.09
CA ARG A 161 42.17 -6.34 -21.18
C ARG A 161 41.46 -6.26 -22.52
N MET A 162 40.16 -6.50 -22.56
CA MET A 162 39.39 -6.41 -23.80
C MET A 162 39.27 -4.97 -24.32
N THR A 163 39.19 -3.98 -23.43
CA THR A 163 38.81 -2.61 -23.80
C THR A 163 40.01 -1.67 -23.95
N TYR A 164 41.05 -1.82 -23.11
CA TYR A 164 42.15 -0.86 -23.01
C TYR A 164 43.51 -1.42 -23.44
N CYS A 165 43.79 -2.71 -23.29
CA CYS A 165 45.09 -3.26 -23.71
C CYS A 165 45.45 -3.03 -25.19
N PRO A 166 44.52 -3.06 -26.17
CA PRO A 166 44.86 -2.72 -27.56
C PRO A 166 45.44 -1.31 -27.70
N ARG A 167 44.90 -0.34 -26.93
CA ARG A 167 45.40 1.04 -26.92
C ARG A 167 46.81 1.13 -26.32
N CYS A 168 47.06 0.39 -25.23
CA CYS A 168 48.39 0.33 -24.61
C CYS A 168 49.44 -0.35 -25.50
N GLN A 169 49.01 -1.22 -26.42
CA GLN A 169 49.87 -1.90 -27.38
C GLN A 169 50.07 -1.11 -28.69
N GLY A 170 49.55 0.12 -28.78
CA GLY A 170 49.66 0.95 -29.98
C GLY A 170 48.75 0.54 -31.13
N ILE A 171 47.80 -0.37 -30.87
CA ILE A 171 46.77 -0.75 -31.84
C ILE A 171 45.73 0.39 -31.88
N GLY A 172 45.46 0.91 -33.08
CA GLY A 172 44.66 2.10 -33.30
C GLY A 172 43.26 2.05 -32.63
N PRO A 173 42.69 3.21 -32.25
CA PRO A 173 41.47 3.31 -31.43
C PRO A 173 40.19 2.76 -32.10
N SER A 174 40.25 2.42 -33.38
CA SER A 174 39.15 1.88 -34.17
C SER A 174 39.04 0.35 -34.16
N VAL A 175 40.01 -0.36 -33.55
CA VAL A 175 39.99 -1.82 -33.50
C VAL A 175 39.01 -2.29 -32.41
N ARG A 176 37.94 -2.94 -32.87
CA ARG A 176 36.92 -3.53 -31.99
C ARG A 176 37.34 -4.95 -31.57
N PRO A 177 37.00 -5.40 -30.34
CA PRO A 177 37.23 -6.78 -29.94
C PRO A 177 36.43 -7.74 -30.82
N CYS A 178 37.01 -8.90 -31.12
CA CYS A 178 36.33 -9.96 -31.87
C CYS A 178 35.04 -10.39 -31.14
N SER A 179 33.98 -10.71 -31.88
CA SER A 179 32.68 -11.11 -31.32
C SER A 179 32.79 -12.29 -30.36
N GLY A 180 33.59 -13.31 -30.72
CA GLY A 180 33.89 -14.47 -29.87
C GLY A 180 34.62 -14.11 -28.57
N PHE A 181 35.58 -13.19 -28.64
CA PHE A 181 36.31 -12.73 -27.45
C PHE A 181 35.40 -11.89 -26.53
N CYS A 182 34.63 -10.97 -27.11
CA CYS A 182 33.66 -10.16 -26.38
C CYS A 182 32.62 -11.02 -25.67
N THR A 183 32.02 -11.98 -26.37
CA THR A 183 31.05 -12.89 -25.77
C THR A 183 31.66 -13.78 -24.68
N ASN A 184 32.90 -14.23 -24.83
CA ASN A 184 33.58 -15.03 -23.81
C ASN A 184 33.89 -14.23 -22.53
N VAL A 185 34.19 -12.93 -22.64
CA VAL A 185 34.39 -12.04 -21.48
C VAL A 185 33.06 -11.66 -20.83
N MET A 186 32.02 -11.41 -21.63
CA MET A 186 30.70 -11.00 -21.12
C MET A 186 29.85 -12.18 -20.59
N ARG A 187 30.09 -13.42 -21.04
CA ARG A 187 29.35 -14.61 -20.58
C ARG A 187 29.47 -14.85 -19.08
N PRO A 188 30.67 -14.92 -18.46
CA PRO A 188 30.78 -15.08 -17.00
C PRO A 188 30.22 -13.88 -16.24
N LEU A 189 30.28 -12.67 -16.80
CA LEU A 189 29.62 -11.47 -16.24
C LEU A 189 28.09 -11.66 -16.15
N LYS A 190 27.49 -12.33 -17.13
CA LYS A 190 26.06 -12.68 -17.11
C LYS A 190 25.73 -13.85 -16.17
N VAL A 191 26.64 -14.82 -16.03
CA VAL A 191 26.45 -16.02 -15.19
C VAL A 191 26.66 -15.76 -13.70
N LEU A 192 27.57 -14.84 -13.32
CA LEU A 192 27.66 -14.33 -11.94
C LEU A 192 26.36 -13.60 -11.48
N ASN A 193 25.55 -13.18 -12.46
CA ASN A 193 24.22 -12.63 -12.25
C ASN A 193 23.11 -13.70 -12.40
N GLY A 194 23.48 -14.93 -12.81
CA GLY A 194 22.62 -16.04 -13.23
C GLY A 194 21.68 -16.59 -12.16
N GLU A 195 22.19 -16.94 -10.99
CA GLU A 195 21.38 -17.46 -9.87
C GLU A 195 20.38 -16.43 -9.30
N ARG A 196 20.44 -15.16 -9.74
CA ARG A 196 19.57 -14.05 -9.30
C ARG A 196 18.44 -13.70 -10.27
N TYR A 197 18.50 -14.13 -11.54
CA TYR A 197 17.39 -13.93 -12.48
C TYR A 197 16.18 -14.81 -12.15
N GLU A 198 16.37 -15.98 -11.54
CA GLU A 198 15.26 -16.84 -11.08
C GLU A 198 14.41 -16.17 -9.99
N VAL A 199 15.03 -15.41 -9.08
CA VAL A 199 14.31 -14.63 -8.04
C VAL A 199 13.52 -13.47 -8.68
N PHE A 200 14.07 -12.85 -9.72
CA PHE A 200 13.40 -11.78 -10.47
C PHE A 200 12.21 -12.30 -11.30
N LEU A 201 12.36 -13.48 -11.92
CA LEU A 201 11.33 -14.14 -12.71
C LEU A 201 10.20 -14.69 -11.82
N THR A 202 10.53 -15.33 -10.70
CA THR A 202 9.52 -15.73 -9.70
C THR A 202 8.83 -14.53 -9.06
N GLY A 203 9.54 -13.42 -8.85
CA GLY A 203 8.94 -12.14 -8.43
C GLY A 203 7.99 -11.54 -9.47
N GLN A 204 8.32 -11.63 -10.76
CA GLN A 204 7.43 -11.20 -11.85
C GLN A 204 6.20 -12.11 -12.01
N GLU A 205 6.34 -13.43 -11.87
CA GLU A 205 5.20 -14.35 -11.89
C GLU A 205 4.29 -14.15 -10.68
N TYR A 206 4.84 -13.88 -9.50
CA TYR A 206 4.06 -13.52 -8.32
C TYR A 206 3.35 -12.17 -8.49
N ALA A 207 3.99 -11.17 -9.11
CA ALA A 207 3.37 -9.87 -9.42
C ALA A 207 2.25 -10.01 -10.48
N ARG A 208 2.49 -10.78 -11.54
CA ARG A 208 1.52 -11.04 -12.62
C ARG A 208 0.27 -11.78 -12.12
N ASN A 209 0.46 -12.75 -11.22
CA ASN A 209 -0.64 -13.47 -10.57
C ASN A 209 -1.41 -12.58 -9.55
N LYS A 210 -0.83 -11.43 -9.16
CA LYS A 210 -1.43 -10.42 -8.27
C LYS A 210 -2.17 -9.32 -9.04
N ASP A 211 -1.73 -8.97 -10.25
CA ASP A 211 -2.47 -8.08 -11.16
C ASP A 211 -3.85 -8.66 -11.49
N GLU A 212 -3.95 -9.99 -11.61
CA GLU A 212 -5.22 -10.69 -11.74
C GLU A 212 -6.11 -10.54 -10.49
N LYS A 213 -5.53 -10.59 -9.28
CA LYS A 213 -6.27 -10.31 -8.03
C LYS A 213 -6.61 -8.83 -7.84
N SER A 214 -5.77 -7.91 -8.31
CA SER A 214 -6.02 -6.46 -8.31
C SER A 214 -7.18 -6.09 -9.24
N HIS A 215 -7.23 -6.71 -10.43
CA HIS A 215 -8.40 -6.65 -11.32
C HIS A 215 -9.65 -7.23 -10.66
N VAL A 216 -9.57 -8.36 -9.95
CA VAL A 216 -10.71 -8.93 -9.22
C VAL A 216 -11.21 -8.02 -8.08
N ILE A 217 -10.32 -7.28 -7.40
CA ILE A 217 -10.69 -6.31 -6.35
C ILE A 217 -11.36 -5.08 -6.98
N SER A 218 -10.80 -4.54 -8.07
CA SER A 218 -11.38 -3.40 -8.81
C SER A 218 -12.76 -3.72 -9.41
N THR A 219 -12.93 -4.93 -9.95
CA THR A 219 -14.19 -5.41 -10.52
C THR A 219 -15.23 -5.72 -9.45
N LYS A 220 -14.85 -6.28 -8.29
CA LYS A 220 -15.80 -6.54 -7.18
C LYS A 220 -16.27 -5.27 -6.46
N ILE A 221 -15.43 -4.24 -6.37
CA ILE A 221 -15.83 -2.94 -5.81
C ILE A 221 -16.77 -2.21 -6.79
N SER A 222 -16.52 -2.30 -8.10
CA SER A 222 -17.40 -1.69 -9.12
C SER A 222 -18.75 -2.40 -9.25
N LEU A 223 -18.81 -3.74 -9.09
CA LEU A 223 -20.07 -4.49 -9.17
C LEU A 223 -21.03 -4.23 -7.98
N HIS A 224 -20.51 -3.78 -6.83
CA HIS A 224 -21.37 -3.35 -5.71
C HIS A 224 -21.92 -1.92 -5.86
N HIS A 225 -21.47 -1.17 -6.88
CA HIS A 225 -21.99 0.16 -7.22
C HIS A 225 -23.07 0.12 -8.32
N TYR A 226 -23.42 -1.06 -8.83
CA TYR A 226 -24.38 -1.22 -9.92
C TYR A 226 -25.29 -2.43 -9.70
N THR A 227 -26.12 -2.36 -8.65
CA THR A 227 -27.36 -3.14 -8.58
C THR A 227 -28.47 -2.22 -8.07
N PRO A 228 -29.60 -2.07 -8.79
CA PRO A 228 -30.74 -1.27 -8.34
C PRO A 228 -31.38 -1.84 -7.06
#